data_AF-A0A3C0TEC3-F1
#
_entry.id   AF-A0A3C0TEC3-F1
#
_cell.length_a   1.000
_cell.length_b   1.000
_cell.length_c   1.000
_cell.angle_alpha   90.00
_cell.angle_beta   90.00
_cell.angle_gamma   90.00
#
_symmetry.space_group_name_H-M   'P 1'
#
loop_
_entity.id
_entity.type
_entity.pdbx_description
1 polymer ?
#
loop_
_entity_poly.entity_id
_entity_poly.type
_entity_poly.pdbx_seq_one_letter_code
_entity_poly.pdbx_strand_id
1 'polypeptide(L)'
;MRRFEQILLLMIFFSLGIFGKVALAADPVERAIEACEYELTHFCSTVTPGEGRLMMCLGAHEDKISVGCAVAVYEAAVAIDVLAGLIAAIGTACEQEIIDHCATPASDTEFVVEAGQGQVVACLAAHESNLGNSCKSVISELLSD
;
A
#
# COMPACT_ATOMS: atom_id res chain seq x y z
N MET A 1 -11.17 -36.82 38.23
CA MET A 1 -11.25 -35.57 39.02
C MET A 1 -10.24 -34.53 38.54
N ARG A 2 -8.92 -34.75 38.62
CA ARG A 2 -7.89 -33.80 38.10
C ARG A 2 -8.03 -33.42 36.61
N ARG A 3 -8.39 -34.36 35.74
CA ARG A 3 -8.67 -34.07 34.31
C ARG A 3 -9.96 -33.26 34.10
N PHE A 4 -10.94 -33.42 34.98
CA PHE A 4 -12.19 -32.66 34.91
C PHE A 4 -11.96 -31.21 35.37
N GLU A 5 -11.12 -31.01 36.40
CA GLU A 5 -10.71 -29.68 36.85
C GLU A 5 -9.80 -28.96 35.83
N GLN A 6 -8.90 -29.68 35.16
CA GLN A 6 -8.10 -29.11 34.07
C GLN A 6 -8.95 -28.71 32.86
N ILE A 7 -9.99 -29.49 32.53
CA ILE A 7 -10.94 -29.16 31.46
C ILE A 7 -11.81 -27.94 31.87
N LEU A 8 -12.21 -27.86 33.14
CA LEU A 8 -12.98 -26.73 33.67
C LEU A 8 -12.16 -25.43 33.66
N LEU A 9 -10.86 -25.50 34.00
CA LEU A 9 -9.94 -24.36 33.96
C LEU A 9 -9.64 -23.88 32.53
N LEU A 10 -9.53 -24.79 31.55
CA LEU A 10 -9.32 -24.44 30.14
C LEU A 10 -10.57 -23.77 29.51
N MET A 11 -11.77 -24.18 29.92
CA MET A 11 -13.01 -23.54 29.47
C MET A 11 -13.21 -22.13 30.05
N ILE A 12 -12.72 -21.87 31.27
CA ILE A 12 -12.75 -20.53 31.88
C ILE A 12 -11.84 -19.56 31.10
N PHE A 13 -10.65 -20.00 30.68
CA PHE A 13 -9.74 -19.21 29.84
C PHE A 13 -10.31 -18.92 28.43
N PHE A 14 -11.12 -19.83 27.88
CA PHE A 14 -11.79 -19.62 26.58
C PHE A 14 -12.99 -18.66 26.69
N SER A 15 -13.64 -18.60 27.85
CA SER A 15 -14.81 -17.74 28.10
C SER A 15 -14.48 -16.30 28.54
N LEU A 16 -13.30 -16.04 29.10
CA LEU A 16 -12.83 -14.69 29.48
C LEU A 16 -11.66 -14.23 28.59
N GLY A 17 -11.98 -13.76 27.38
CA GLY A 17 -11.37 -12.52 26.90
C GLY A 17 -10.03 -12.57 26.13
N ILE A 18 -9.83 -13.52 25.22
CA ILE A 18 -9.01 -13.25 24.01
C ILE A 18 -9.95 -13.02 22.81
N PHE A 19 -10.92 -12.12 23.01
CA PHE A 19 -11.51 -11.33 21.93
C PHE A 19 -11.10 -9.88 22.16
N GLY A 20 -9.82 -9.65 22.49
CA GLY A 20 -9.22 -8.39 22.10
C GLY A 20 -9.31 -8.39 20.59
N LYS A 21 -10.27 -7.65 20.03
CA LYS A 21 -10.26 -7.33 18.61
C LYS A 21 -8.87 -6.80 18.36
N VAL A 22 -8.04 -7.56 17.64
CA VAL A 22 -6.83 -7.02 17.05
C VAL A 22 -7.35 -5.90 16.18
N ALA A 23 -7.25 -4.66 16.65
CA ALA A 23 -7.35 -3.50 15.80
C ALA A 23 -6.09 -3.57 14.96
N LEU A 24 -6.15 -4.32 13.85
CA LEU A 24 -5.28 -4.08 12.73
C LEU A 24 -5.41 -2.58 12.48
N ALA A 25 -4.32 -1.83 12.62
CA ALA A 25 -4.32 -0.40 12.34
C ALA A 25 -4.95 -0.24 10.96
N ALA A 26 -6.11 0.41 10.88
CA ALA A 26 -6.83 0.51 9.62
C ALA A 26 -5.99 1.31 8.64
N ASP A 27 -5.85 0.78 7.42
CA ASP A 27 -5.10 1.41 6.33
C ASP A 27 -5.54 2.87 6.18
N PRO A 28 -4.62 3.86 6.31
CA PRO A 28 -4.94 5.27 6.14
C PRO A 28 -5.68 5.58 4.83
N VAL A 29 -5.40 4.83 3.76
CA VAL A 29 -6.11 5.00 2.48
C VAL A 29 -7.57 4.55 2.59
N GLU A 30 -7.83 3.39 3.20
CA GLU A 30 -9.20 2.90 3.42
C GLU A 30 -10.00 3.88 4.30
N ARG A 31 -9.38 4.39 5.37
CA ARG A 31 -10.01 5.41 6.22
C ARG A 31 -10.33 6.69 5.47
N ALA A 32 -9.50 7.10 4.52
CA ALA A 32 -9.79 8.25 3.66
C ALA A 32 -10.97 7.96 2.72
N ILE A 33 -11.08 6.75 2.16
CA ILE A 33 -12.21 6.35 1.32
C ILE A 33 -13.52 6.41 2.12
N GLU A 34 -13.54 5.83 3.32
CA GLU A 34 -14.71 5.86 4.21
C GLU A 34 -15.10 7.28 4.62
N ALA A 35 -14.12 8.09 5.06
CA ALA A 35 -14.37 9.45 5.51
C ALA A 35 -14.84 10.40 4.39
N CYS A 36 -14.50 10.09 3.13
CA CYS A 36 -14.84 10.87 1.95
C CYS A 36 -16.01 10.29 1.15
N GLU A 37 -16.77 9.31 1.65
CA GLU A 37 -17.83 8.63 0.89
C GLU A 37 -18.81 9.61 0.25
N TYR A 38 -19.23 10.65 1.00
CA TYR A 38 -20.12 11.68 0.51
C TYR A 38 -19.49 12.45 -0.67
N GLU A 39 -18.26 12.93 -0.51
CA GLU A 39 -17.52 13.70 -1.50
C GLU A 39 -17.23 12.86 -2.75
N LEU A 40 -16.82 11.61 -2.57
CA LEU A 40 -16.54 10.68 -3.65
C LEU A 40 -17.80 10.41 -4.48
N THR A 41 -18.96 10.27 -3.83
CA THR A 41 -20.24 10.03 -4.52
C THR A 41 -20.75 11.28 -5.24
N HIS A 42 -20.66 12.46 -4.62
CA HIS A 42 -21.29 13.67 -5.15
C HIS A 42 -20.40 14.47 -6.09
N PHE A 43 -19.08 14.39 -5.92
CA PHE A 43 -18.12 15.18 -6.70
C PHE A 43 -17.27 14.31 -7.63
N CYS A 44 -16.96 13.07 -7.24
CA CYS A 44 -16.01 12.22 -7.96
C CYS A 44 -16.62 10.96 -8.59
N SER A 45 -17.95 10.83 -8.68
CA SER A 45 -18.60 9.58 -9.14
C SER A 45 -18.32 9.18 -10.58
N THR A 46 -17.84 10.10 -11.41
CA THR A 46 -17.43 9.82 -12.80
C THR A 46 -15.94 9.50 -12.93
N VAL A 47 -15.20 9.59 -11.83
CA VAL A 47 -13.75 9.35 -11.80
C VAL A 47 -13.49 7.87 -11.61
N THR A 48 -12.81 7.26 -12.57
CA THR A 48 -12.34 5.87 -12.44
C THR A 48 -11.34 5.78 -11.27
N PRO A 49 -11.52 4.87 -10.29
CA PRO A 49 -10.56 4.67 -9.20
C PRO A 49 -9.18 4.23 -9.70
N GLY A 50 -8.13 4.45 -8.91
CA GLY A 50 -6.75 4.11 -9.25
C GLY A 50 -5.88 5.31 -9.65
N GLU A 51 -4.56 5.09 -9.68
CA GLU A 51 -3.55 6.07 -10.14
C GLU A 51 -3.69 7.48 -9.54
N GLY A 52 -4.11 7.57 -8.27
CA GLY A 52 -4.32 8.83 -7.58
C GLY A 52 -5.47 9.69 -8.12
N ARG A 53 -6.29 9.21 -9.06
CA ARG A 53 -7.35 10.02 -9.70
C ARG A 53 -8.39 10.53 -8.71
N LEU A 54 -8.79 9.73 -7.73
CA LEU A 54 -9.73 10.17 -6.69
C LEU A 54 -9.12 11.23 -5.77
N MET A 55 -7.84 11.11 -5.43
CA MET A 55 -7.13 12.13 -4.64
C MET A 55 -7.05 13.46 -5.40
N MET A 56 -6.75 13.43 -6.70
CA MET A 56 -6.78 14.62 -7.56
C MET A 56 -8.18 15.23 -7.66
N CYS A 57 -9.23 14.41 -7.75
CA CYS A 57 -10.60 14.90 -7.76
C CYS A 57 -10.98 15.60 -6.45
N LEU A 58 -10.66 14.98 -5.31
CA LEU A 58 -10.89 15.59 -3.99
C LEU A 58 -10.12 16.91 -3.85
N GLY A 59 -8.87 16.98 -4.34
CA GLY A 59 -8.09 18.22 -4.38
C GLY A 59 -8.70 19.29 -5.28
N ALA A 60 -9.27 18.92 -6.43
CA ALA A 60 -9.99 19.86 -7.31
C ALA A 60 -11.30 20.39 -6.68
N HIS A 61 -11.80 19.74 -5.64
CA HIS A 61 -12.98 20.11 -4.87
C HIS A 61 -12.66 20.43 -3.41
N GLU A 62 -11.42 20.82 -3.10
CA GLU A 62 -10.95 21.05 -1.73
C GLU A 62 -11.77 22.09 -0.96
N ASP A 63 -12.46 23.01 -1.65
CA ASP A 63 -13.37 24.00 -1.10
C ASP A 63 -14.73 23.43 -0.68
N LYS A 64 -15.02 22.17 -1.03
CA LYS A 64 -16.32 21.50 -0.88
C LYS A 64 -16.23 20.20 -0.08
N ILE A 65 -15.05 19.79 0.36
CA ILE A 65 -14.88 18.58 1.17
C ILE A 65 -15.10 18.87 2.67
N SER A 66 -15.66 17.90 3.38
CA SER A 66 -15.81 17.97 4.84
C SER A 66 -14.45 17.94 5.56
N VAL A 67 -14.41 18.49 6.77
CA VAL A 67 -13.20 18.46 7.62
C VAL A 67 -12.77 17.02 7.90
N GLY A 68 -13.71 16.09 8.08
CA GLY A 68 -13.41 14.68 8.29
C GLY A 68 -12.68 14.06 7.09
N CYS A 69 -13.22 14.26 5.88
CA CYS A 69 -12.57 13.84 4.65
C CYS A 69 -11.18 14.48 4.48
N ALA A 70 -11.06 15.79 4.69
CA ALA A 70 -9.78 16.51 4.54
C ALA A 70 -8.69 15.96 5.48
N VAL A 71 -9.02 15.71 6.75
CA VAL A 71 -8.08 15.15 7.73
C VAL A 71 -7.67 13.74 7.33
N ALA A 72 -8.63 12.89 6.93
CA ALA A 72 -8.32 11.52 6.53
C ALA A 72 -7.46 11.47 5.25
N VAL A 73 -7.72 12.34 4.27
CA VAL A 73 -6.89 12.48 3.07
C VAL A 73 -5.47 12.94 3.42
N TYR A 74 -5.32 13.86 4.36
CA TYR A 74 -4.00 14.29 4.83
C TYR A 74 -3.23 13.13 5.50
N GLU A 75 -3.89 12.36 6.36
CA GLU A 75 -3.28 11.18 6.99
C GLU A 75 -2.89 10.11 5.97
N ALA A 76 -3.72 9.88 4.96
CA ALA A 76 -3.38 9.01 3.84
C ALA A 76 -2.18 9.55 3.06
N ALA A 77 -2.12 10.85 2.79
CA ALA A 77 -1.00 11.47 2.09
C ALA A 77 0.32 11.30 2.85
N VAL A 78 0.31 11.46 4.18
CA VAL A 78 1.50 11.22 5.02
C VAL A 78 1.95 9.76 4.93
N ALA A 79 1.02 8.81 4.96
CA ALA A 79 1.36 7.39 4.82
C ALA A 79 1.94 7.06 3.44
N ILE A 80 1.38 7.67 2.38
CA ILE A 80 1.88 7.52 1.00
C ILE A 80 3.27 8.15 0.83
N ASP A 81 3.56 9.27 1.49
CA ASP A 81 4.88 9.93 1.42
C ASP A 81 6.02 9.02 1.93
N VAL A 82 5.76 8.26 3.00
CA VAL A 82 6.69 7.25 3.50
C VAL A 82 6.99 6.20 2.42
N LEU A 83 5.95 5.73 1.72
CA LEU A 83 6.10 4.78 0.62
C LEU A 83 6.80 5.41 -0.60
N ALA A 84 6.59 6.69 -0.87
CA ALA A 84 7.26 7.41 -1.95
C ALA A 84 8.78 7.46 -1.74
N GLY A 85 9.24 7.60 -0.49
CA GLY A 85 10.66 7.48 -0.15
C GLY A 85 11.27 6.13 -0.54
N LEU A 86 10.52 5.04 -0.31
CA LEU A 86 10.95 3.70 -0.69
C LEU A 86 10.97 3.50 -2.22
N ILE A 87 9.96 3.99 -2.93
CA ILE A 87 9.93 3.95 -4.41
C ILE A 87 11.14 4.70 -5.00
N ALA A 88 11.50 5.86 -4.44
CA ALA A 88 12.69 6.60 -4.84
C ALA A 88 13.98 5.81 -4.58
N ALA A 89 14.06 5.10 -3.44
CA ALA A 89 15.19 4.23 -3.15
C ALA A 89 15.31 3.08 -4.17
N ILE A 90 14.20 2.47 -4.58
CA ILE A 90 14.20 1.43 -5.63
C ILE A 90 14.70 2.01 -6.96
N GLY A 91 14.16 3.14 -7.39
CA GLY A 91 14.56 3.77 -8.64
C GLY A 91 16.05 4.09 -8.71
N THR A 92 16.64 4.53 -7.59
CA THR A 92 18.08 4.84 -7.52
C THR A 92 18.97 3.61 -7.34
N ALA A 93 18.54 2.63 -6.54
CA ALA A 93 19.34 1.44 -6.25
C ALA A 93 19.26 0.36 -7.33
N CYS A 94 18.18 0.33 -8.11
CA CYS A 94 17.86 -0.69 -9.12
C CYS A 94 17.83 -0.13 -10.55
N GLU A 95 18.33 1.08 -10.81
CA GLU A 95 18.19 1.74 -12.12
C GLU A 95 18.62 0.85 -13.27
N GLN A 96 19.80 0.21 -13.16
CA GLN A 96 20.33 -0.65 -14.22
C GLN A 96 19.53 -1.94 -14.35
N GLU A 97 19.17 -2.56 -13.24
CA GLU A 97 18.36 -3.78 -13.23
C GLU A 97 16.96 -3.55 -13.82
N ILE A 98 16.36 -2.38 -13.59
CA ILE A 98 15.09 -1.99 -14.21
C ILE A 98 15.25 -1.91 -15.72
N ILE A 99 16.33 -1.28 -16.21
CA ILE A 99 16.61 -1.16 -17.64
C ILE A 99 16.87 -2.53 -18.27
N ASP A 100 17.72 -3.35 -17.65
CA ASP A 100 18.22 -4.61 -18.21
C ASP A 100 17.20 -5.75 -18.14
N HIS A 101 16.27 -5.72 -17.17
CA HIS A 101 15.38 -6.85 -16.89
C HIS A 101 13.89 -6.51 -16.95
N CYS A 102 13.51 -5.26 -16.72
CA CYS A 102 12.10 -4.87 -16.59
C CYS A 102 11.59 -3.98 -17.72
N ALA A 103 12.50 -3.45 -18.55
CA ALA A 103 12.10 -2.66 -19.71
C ALA A 103 11.73 -3.57 -20.89
N THR A 104 10.67 -3.21 -21.59
CA THR A 104 10.20 -3.87 -22.81
C THR A 104 10.37 -2.93 -24.00
N PRO A 105 10.80 -3.42 -25.17
CA PRO A 105 10.91 -2.56 -26.34
C PRO A 105 9.52 -2.13 -26.82
N ALA A 106 9.28 -0.82 -26.88
CA ALA A 106 8.10 -0.22 -27.48
C ALA A 106 8.35 0.21 -28.94
N SER A 107 9.60 0.53 -29.28
CA SER A 107 10.07 0.79 -30.64
C SER A 107 11.58 0.53 -30.75
N ASP A 108 12.17 0.76 -31.94
CA ASP A 108 13.60 0.57 -32.20
C ASP A 108 14.51 1.43 -31.29
N THR A 109 13.99 2.50 -30.70
CA THR A 109 14.74 3.43 -29.85
C THR A 109 14.09 3.69 -28.49
N GLU A 110 13.01 2.98 -28.18
CA GLU A 110 12.21 3.26 -27.00
C GLU A 110 11.98 1.98 -26.20
N PHE A 111 12.38 2.04 -24.95
CA PHE A 111 12.11 1.02 -23.95
C PHE A 111 11.10 1.57 -22.95
N VAL A 112 10.06 0.80 -22.70
CA VAL A 112 8.98 1.13 -21.78
C VAL A 112 9.01 0.16 -20.62
N VAL A 113 8.95 0.72 -19.43
CA VAL A 113 8.73 -0.04 -18.19
C VAL A 113 7.26 0.11 -17.83
N GLU A 114 6.54 -1.00 -17.71
CA GLU A 114 5.19 -0.98 -17.15
C GLU A 114 5.28 -0.63 -15.66
N ALA A 115 4.88 0.60 -15.33
CA ALA A 115 4.92 1.15 -13.99
C ALA A 115 3.49 1.32 -13.44
N GLY A 116 3.35 1.09 -12.14
CA GLY A 116 2.07 1.05 -11.45
C GLY A 116 1.78 -0.35 -10.88
N GLN A 117 0.82 -0.43 -9.97
CA GLN A 117 0.33 -1.71 -9.40
C GLN A 117 1.44 -2.64 -8.85
N GLY A 118 2.60 -2.10 -8.51
CA GLY A 118 3.76 -2.87 -8.03
C GLY A 118 4.53 -3.65 -9.10
N GLN A 119 4.26 -3.45 -10.40
CA GLN A 119 4.85 -4.25 -11.49
C GLN A 119 6.38 -4.21 -11.53
N VAL A 120 7.00 -3.04 -11.30
CA VAL A 120 8.46 -2.88 -11.24
C VAL A 120 9.07 -3.75 -10.14
N VAL A 121 8.48 -3.69 -8.94
CA VAL A 121 8.94 -4.48 -7.79
C VAL A 121 8.75 -5.98 -8.06
N ALA A 122 7.61 -6.37 -8.62
CA ALA A 122 7.34 -7.75 -8.99
C ALA A 122 8.34 -8.28 -10.04
N CYS A 123 8.69 -7.47 -11.04
CA CYS A 123 9.70 -7.80 -12.02
C CYS A 123 11.08 -7.99 -11.39
N LEU A 124 11.51 -7.03 -10.54
CA LEU A 124 12.80 -7.11 -9.85
C LEU A 124 12.87 -8.33 -8.94
N ALA A 125 11.79 -8.64 -8.21
CA ALA A 125 11.69 -9.84 -7.37
C ALA A 125 11.79 -11.14 -8.19
N ALA A 126 11.20 -11.19 -9.39
CA ALA A 126 11.34 -12.34 -10.29
C ALA A 126 12.78 -12.52 -10.83
N HIS A 127 13.59 -11.45 -10.81
CA HIS A 127 14.98 -11.44 -11.26
C HIS A 127 15.99 -11.33 -10.11
N GLU A 128 15.61 -11.73 -8.89
CA GLU A 128 16.42 -11.55 -7.67
C GLU A 128 17.88 -12.04 -7.82
N SER A 129 18.10 -13.11 -8.57
CA SER A 129 19.45 -13.68 -8.82
C SER A 129 20.34 -12.80 -9.69
N ASN A 130 19.75 -11.88 -10.46
CA ASN A 130 20.44 -10.98 -11.38
C ASN A 130 20.62 -9.57 -10.79
N LEU A 131 20.10 -9.31 -9.59
CA LEU A 131 20.20 -8.02 -8.95
C LEU A 131 21.58 -7.78 -8.35
N GLY A 132 22.11 -6.57 -8.51
CA GLY A 132 23.26 -6.10 -7.75
C GLY A 132 22.96 -5.98 -6.26
N ASN A 133 24.02 -5.98 -5.43
CA ASN A 133 23.88 -5.92 -3.97
C ASN A 133 23.06 -4.72 -3.47
N SER A 134 23.17 -3.57 -4.14
CA SER A 134 22.42 -2.35 -3.82
C SER A 134 20.93 -2.56 -4.02
N CYS A 135 20.53 -2.97 -5.23
CA CYS A 135 19.13 -3.24 -5.54
C CYS A 135 18.55 -4.35 -4.66
N LYS A 136 19.31 -5.43 -4.46
CA LYS A 136 18.89 -6.56 -3.63
C LYS A 136 18.57 -6.17 -2.19
N SER A 137 19.38 -5.29 -1.59
CA SER A 137 19.13 -4.79 -0.22
C SER A 137 17.77 -4.10 -0.12
N VAL A 138 17.48 -3.18 -1.05
CA VAL A 138 16.22 -2.42 -1.06
C VAL A 138 15.01 -3.31 -1.31
N ILE A 139 15.11 -4.24 -2.27
CA ILE A 139 14.02 -5.19 -2.57
C ILE A 139 13.76 -6.13 -1.38
N SER A 140 14.81 -6.59 -0.70
CA SER A 140 14.65 -7.45 0.47
C SER A 140 13.99 -6.74 1.66
N GLU A 141 14.27 -5.45 1.84
CA GLU A 141 13.64 -4.62 2.88
C GLU A 141 12.15 -4.45 2.60
N LEU A 142 11.78 -4.11 1.37
CA LEU A 142 10.39 -3.94 0.95
C LEU A 142 9.54 -5.23 1.06
N LEU A 143 10.11 -6.39 0.79
CA LEU A 143 9.39 -7.68 0.80
C LEU A 143 9.37 -8.35 2.18
N SER A 144 9.96 -7.73 3.20
CA SER A 144 10.09 -8.32 4.54
C SER A 144 8.95 -7.99 5.51
N ASP A 145 8.00 -7.15 5.09
CA ASP A 145 6.76 -6.80 5.80
C ASP A 145 5.58 -7.73 5.42
#